data_AF-A0A3N1P8Y3-F1
#
_entry.id   AF-A0A3N1P8Y3-F1
#
_cell.length_a   1.000
_cell.length_b   1.000
_cell.length_c   1.000
_cell.angle_alpha   90.00
_cell.angle_beta   90.00
_cell.angle_gamma   90.00
#
_symmetry.space_group_name_H-M   'P 1'
#
loop_
_entity.id
_entity.type
_entity.pdbx_description
1 polymer ?
#
loop_
_entity_poly.entity_id
_entity_poly.type
_entity_poly.pdbx_seq_one_letter_code
_entity_poly.pdbx_strand_id
1 'polypeptide(L)'
;MQTILDVVSTVGYYSIFPTLVITPAAIVIGLVLHNMLITRLDPLLFQEPYFHRKELTVLTIWPFTVVKTMGYMMLVVVPKMAKWKRFKGFNETLPLSRFLVALCYVELVLLVFLMLVAIVLMTTGALSVLLS
;
A
#
# COMPACT_ATOMS: atom_id res chain seq x y z
N MET A 1 9.49 -28.43 24.65
CA MET A 1 9.84 -27.92 23.32
C MET A 1 8.71 -28.19 22.33
N GLN A 2 8.23 -29.44 22.21
CA GLN A 2 7.06 -29.83 21.40
C GLN A 2 5.83 -28.89 21.56
N THR A 3 5.42 -28.62 22.81
CA THR A 3 4.26 -27.77 23.12
C THR A 3 4.40 -26.33 22.64
N ILE A 4 5.64 -25.80 22.56
CA ILE A 4 5.89 -24.45 22.05
C ILE A 4 5.81 -24.45 20.52
N LEU A 5 6.35 -25.49 19.87
CA LEU A 5 6.27 -25.68 18.42
C LEU A 5 4.81 -25.81 17.94
N ASP A 6 3.97 -26.53 18.69
CA ASP A 6 2.55 -26.71 18.38
C ASP A 6 1.78 -25.38 18.44
N VAL A 7 2.05 -24.56 19.47
CA VAL A 7 1.45 -23.23 19.59
C VAL A 7 1.87 -22.30 18.45
N VAL A 8 3.16 -22.27 18.11
CA VAL A 8 3.68 -21.44 17.00
C VAL A 8 3.08 -21.87 15.66
N SER A 9 2.98 -23.16 15.41
CA SER A 9 2.39 -23.72 14.18
C SER A 9 0.90 -23.43 14.08
N THR A 10 0.19 -23.50 15.21
CA THR A 10 -1.25 -23.18 15.29
C THR A 10 -1.50 -21.70 14.99
N VAL A 11 -0.71 -20.79 15.56
CA VAL A 11 -0.81 -19.34 15.29
C VAL A 11 -0.50 -19.04 13.82
N GLY A 12 0.56 -19.63 13.27
CA GLY A 12 0.91 -19.50 11.85
C GLY A 12 -0.25 -19.95 10.95
N TYR A 13 -0.81 -21.13 11.21
CA TYR A 13 -1.93 -21.67 10.44
C TYR A 13 -3.17 -20.77 10.48
N TYR A 14 -3.58 -20.30 11.66
CA TYR A 14 -4.76 -19.44 11.77
C TYR A 14 -4.58 -18.07 11.13
N SER A 15 -3.35 -17.57 11.04
CA SER A 15 -3.05 -16.31 10.36
C SER A 15 -3.24 -16.37 8.83
N ILE A 16 -3.33 -17.56 8.23
CA ILE A 16 -3.52 -17.74 6.78
C ILE A 16 -4.94 -17.39 6.34
N PHE A 17 -5.96 -17.71 7.14
CA PHE A 17 -7.37 -17.46 6.81
C PHE A 17 -7.68 -15.99 6.50
N PRO A 18 -7.30 -15.00 7.34
CA PRO A 18 -7.54 -13.60 7.01
C PRO A 18 -6.77 -13.16 5.75
N THR A 19 -5.55 -13.66 5.51
CA THR A 19 -4.80 -13.34 4.27
C THR A 19 -5.52 -13.80 3.01
N LEU A 20 -6.22 -14.94 3.01
CA LEU A 20 -6.94 -15.41 1.83
C LEU A 20 -8.08 -14.48 1.41
N VAL A 21 -8.68 -13.76 2.36
CA VAL A 21 -9.79 -12.82 2.09
C VAL A 21 -9.26 -11.41 1.85
N ILE A 22 -8.31 -10.96 2.65
CA ILE A 22 -7.78 -9.59 2.60
C ILE A 22 -6.95 -9.36 1.34
N THR A 23 -6.15 -10.35 0.92
CA THR A 23 -5.27 -10.22 -0.25
C THR A 23 -6.02 -9.93 -1.56
N PRO A 24 -7.02 -10.73 -1.97
CA PRO A 24 -7.76 -10.43 -3.19
C PRO A 24 -8.54 -9.11 -3.09
N ALA A 25 -9.07 -8.76 -1.91
CA ALA A 25 -9.74 -7.49 -1.70
C ALA A 25 -8.78 -6.29 -1.91
N ALA A 26 -7.58 -6.35 -1.34
CA ALA A 26 -6.55 -5.34 -1.53
C ALA A 26 -6.10 -5.26 -3.00
N ILE A 27 -5.95 -6.38 -3.70
CA ILE A 27 -5.59 -6.37 -5.12
C ILE A 27 -6.68 -5.66 -5.96
N VAL A 28 -7.95 -5.99 -5.74
CA VAL A 28 -9.07 -5.40 -6.49
C VAL A 28 -9.17 -3.90 -6.22
N ILE A 29 -9.14 -3.49 -4.95
CA ILE A 29 -9.23 -2.08 -4.56
C ILE A 29 -8.00 -1.33 -5.05
N GLY A 30 -6.80 -1.88 -4.87
CA GLY A 30 -5.54 -1.33 -5.35
C GLY A 30 -5.51 -1.11 -6.86
N LEU A 31 -6.07 -2.03 -7.67
CA LEU A 31 -6.19 -1.87 -9.12
C LEU A 31 -7.18 -0.75 -9.51
N VAL A 32 -8.32 -0.68 -8.83
CA VAL A 32 -9.30 0.41 -9.04
C VAL A 32 -8.66 1.76 -8.71
N LEU A 33 -7.99 1.85 -7.56
CA LEU A 33 -7.28 3.05 -7.15
C LEU A 33 -6.14 3.39 -8.10
N HIS A 34 -5.37 2.41 -8.58
CA HIS A 34 -4.31 2.64 -9.57
C HIS A 34 -4.85 3.34 -10.81
N ASN A 35 -5.90 2.80 -11.41
CA ASN A 35 -6.49 3.36 -12.63
C ASN A 35 -7.13 4.73 -12.39
N MET A 36 -7.88 4.89 -11.29
CA MET A 36 -8.62 6.14 -11.02
C MET A 36 -7.72 7.26 -10.50
N LEU A 37 -6.71 6.95 -9.69
CA LEU A 37 -5.75 7.95 -9.19
C LEU A 37 -4.85 8.42 -10.32
N ILE A 38 -4.32 7.53 -11.16
CA ILE A 38 -3.48 7.91 -12.31
C ILE A 38 -4.28 8.82 -13.25
N THR A 39 -5.47 8.41 -13.68
CA THR A 39 -6.26 9.21 -14.64
C THR A 39 -6.65 10.60 -14.13
N ARG A 40 -6.85 10.77 -12.81
CA ARG A 40 -7.25 12.06 -12.24
C ARG A 40 -6.11 12.92 -11.70
N LEU A 41 -5.08 12.30 -11.13
CA LEU A 41 -3.99 13.02 -10.47
C LEU A 41 -2.78 13.21 -11.39
N ASP A 42 -2.57 12.36 -12.40
CA ASP A 42 -1.51 12.57 -13.39
C ASP A 42 -1.59 13.93 -14.08
N PRO A 43 -2.75 14.37 -14.61
CA PRO A 43 -2.83 15.65 -15.30
C PRO A 43 -2.61 16.86 -14.35
N LEU A 44 -2.70 16.68 -13.04
CA LEU A 44 -2.58 17.76 -12.06
C LEU A 44 -1.19 17.79 -11.39
N LEU A 45 -0.69 16.62 -11.02
CA LEU A 45 0.49 16.46 -10.20
C LEU A 45 1.68 15.94 -11.00
N PHE A 46 1.46 15.19 -12.09
CA PHE A 46 2.51 14.58 -12.90
C PHE A 46 2.95 15.50 -14.05
N GLN A 47 3.27 16.75 -13.71
CA GLN A 47 3.75 17.78 -14.65
C GLN A 47 4.95 18.54 -14.04
N GLU A 48 5.73 19.21 -14.88
CA GLU A 48 6.72 20.19 -14.43
C GLU A 48 5.99 21.37 -13.75
N PRO A 49 6.43 21.90 -12.59
CA PRO A 49 7.74 21.75 -11.94
C PRO A 49 7.83 20.65 -10.86
N TYR A 50 6.76 19.88 -10.62
CA TYR A 50 6.70 18.90 -9.54
C TYR A 50 7.52 17.63 -9.82
N PHE A 51 7.71 17.28 -11.09
CA PHE A 51 8.48 16.12 -11.51
C PHE A 51 9.49 16.50 -12.59
N HIS A 52 10.71 15.97 -12.50
CA HIS A 52 11.68 16.13 -13.59
C HIS A 52 11.32 15.21 -14.75
N ARG A 53 11.58 15.65 -15.98
CA ARG A 53 11.31 14.90 -17.22
C ARG A 53 11.82 13.46 -17.23
N LYS A 54 12.97 13.19 -16.61
CA LYS A 54 13.53 11.83 -16.46
C LYS A 54 12.72 10.94 -15.51
N GLU A 55 12.20 11.50 -14.42
CA GLU A 55 11.37 10.77 -13.46
C GLU A 55 9.95 10.53 -14.00
N LEU A 56 9.45 11.45 -14.82
CA LEU A 56 8.18 11.28 -15.54
C LEU A 56 8.21 10.01 -16.42
N THR A 57 9.34 9.76 -17.10
CA THR A 57 9.55 8.55 -17.91
C THR A 57 9.71 7.28 -17.06
N VAL A 58 10.42 7.36 -15.93
CA VAL A 58 10.64 6.18 -15.08
C VAL A 58 9.35 5.74 -14.38
N LEU A 59 8.57 6.70 -13.87
CA LEU A 59 7.32 6.42 -13.13
C LEU A 59 6.12 6.06 -14.02
N THR A 60 6.30 6.09 -15.34
CA THR A 60 5.31 5.56 -16.31
C THR A 60 5.57 4.11 -16.70
N ILE A 61 6.72 3.54 -16.31
CA ILE A 61 7.08 2.15 -16.63
C ILE A 61 6.66 1.22 -15.49
N TRP A 62 6.01 0.10 -15.82
CA TRP A 62 5.69 -0.95 -14.84
C TRP A 62 6.99 -1.62 -14.36
N PRO A 63 7.21 -1.85 -13.05
CA PRO A 63 6.26 -1.76 -11.92
C PRO A 63 6.28 -0.43 -11.15
N PHE A 64 7.07 0.56 -11.58
CA PHE A 64 7.24 1.83 -10.88
C PHE A 64 5.98 2.70 -10.87
N THR A 65 5.03 2.44 -11.76
CA THR A 65 3.68 3.04 -11.73
C THR A 65 2.95 2.74 -10.41
N VAL A 66 3.23 1.62 -9.74
CA VAL A 66 2.64 1.27 -8.44
C VAL A 66 3.19 2.18 -7.33
N VAL A 67 4.48 2.51 -7.39
CA VAL A 67 5.14 3.43 -6.44
C VAL A 67 4.51 4.81 -6.53
N LYS A 68 4.19 5.25 -7.76
CA LYS A 68 3.47 6.50 -8.01
C LYS A 68 2.08 6.50 -7.37
N THR A 69 1.28 5.44 -7.58
CA THR A 69 -0.04 5.30 -6.95
C THR A 69 0.05 5.31 -5.43
N MET A 70 1.05 4.64 -4.86
CA MET A 70 1.27 4.62 -3.41
C MET A 70 1.62 6.02 -2.89
N GLY A 71 2.39 6.80 -3.65
CA GLY A 71 2.64 8.21 -3.36
C GLY A 71 1.36 9.05 -3.36
N TYR A 72 0.47 8.84 -4.33
CA TYR A 72 -0.84 9.51 -4.36
C TYR A 72 -1.75 9.10 -3.21
N MET A 73 -1.82 7.82 -2.88
CA MET A 73 -2.59 7.35 -1.72
C MET A 73 -2.09 7.96 -0.41
N MET A 74 -0.77 8.01 -0.21
CA MET A 74 -0.18 8.67 0.96
C MET A 74 -0.47 10.18 1.00
N LEU A 75 -0.46 10.85 -0.15
CA LEU A 75 -0.81 12.28 -0.24
C LEU A 75 -2.28 12.54 0.14
N VAL A 76 -3.19 11.63 -0.24
CA VAL A 76 -4.62 11.72 0.10
C VAL A 76 -4.88 11.43 1.59
N VAL A 77 -4.30 10.35 2.12
CA VAL A 77 -4.60 9.83 3.47
C VAL A 77 -3.80 10.54 4.55
N VAL A 78 -2.51 10.77 4.31
CA VAL A 78 -1.58 11.36 5.28
C VAL A 78 -0.69 12.41 4.57
N PRO A 79 -1.26 13.57 4.18
CA PRO A 79 -0.52 14.60 3.45
C PRO A 79 0.73 15.10 4.20
N LYS A 80 0.73 15.03 5.55
CA LYS A 80 1.88 15.38 6.39
C LYS A 80 3.04 14.39 6.32
N MET A 81 2.78 13.11 6.00
CA MET A 81 3.80 12.06 5.87
C MET A 81 4.18 11.76 4.43
N ALA A 82 3.48 12.33 3.45
CA ALA A 82 3.90 12.31 2.05
C ALA A 82 5.26 13.03 1.92
N LYS A 83 6.35 12.28 2.14
CA LYS A 83 7.76 12.73 2.14
C LYS A 83 8.24 13.24 0.78
N TRP A 84 7.35 13.39 -0.18
CA TRP A 84 7.65 14.10 -1.40
C TRP A 84 7.65 15.59 -1.07
N LYS A 85 8.84 16.10 -0.72
CA LYS A 85 9.16 17.53 -0.56
C LYS A 85 8.50 18.44 -1.62
N ARG A 86 8.15 17.88 -2.78
CA ARG A 86 7.51 18.49 -3.94
C ARG A 86 6.06 18.91 -3.77
N PHE A 87 5.29 18.31 -2.86
CA PHE A 87 3.91 18.74 -2.60
C PHE A 87 3.80 19.78 -1.46
N LYS A 88 4.94 20.27 -0.94
CA LYS A 88 4.96 21.39 0.02
C LYS A 88 4.37 22.63 -0.66
N GLY A 89 3.24 23.11 -0.15
CA GLY A 89 2.54 24.30 -0.67
C GLY A 89 1.37 23.98 -1.61
N PHE A 90 1.08 22.71 -1.90
CA PHE A 90 -0.15 22.34 -2.60
C PHE A 90 -1.34 22.46 -1.62
N ASN A 91 -2.00 23.61 -1.64
CA ASN A 91 -3.17 23.93 -0.80
C ASN A 91 -4.51 23.70 -1.54
N GLU A 92 -4.48 23.25 -2.79
CA GLU A 92 -5.69 22.98 -3.54
C GLU A 92 -6.36 21.69 -3.08
N THR A 93 -7.68 21.73 -2.97
CA THR A 93 -8.49 20.54 -2.71
C THR A 93 -8.37 19.62 -3.92
N LEU A 94 -7.77 18.43 -3.73
CA LEU A 94 -7.68 17.42 -4.79
C LEU A 94 -9.09 17.13 -5.32
N PRO A 95 -9.32 17.10 -6.65
CA PRO A 95 -10.63 16.86 -7.26
C PRO A 95 -11.01 15.36 -7.22
N LEU A 96 -10.91 14.78 -6.03
CA LEU A 96 -11.26 13.40 -5.73
C LEU A 96 -12.65 13.38 -5.09
N SER A 97 -13.45 12.39 -5.48
CA SER A 97 -14.73 12.14 -4.81
C SER A 97 -14.45 11.64 -3.38
N ARG A 98 -15.38 11.93 -2.45
CA ARG A 98 -15.30 11.42 -1.07
C ARG A 98 -15.19 9.88 -1.04
N PHE A 99 -15.80 9.21 -2.02
CA PHE A 99 -15.69 7.76 -2.20
C PHE A 99 -14.27 7.30 -2.53
N LEU A 100 -13.56 7.99 -3.44
CA LEU A 100 -12.17 7.67 -3.75
C LEU A 100 -11.25 7.88 -2.56
N VAL A 101 -11.48 8.94 -1.78
CA VAL A 101 -10.74 9.19 -0.54
C VAL A 101 -10.98 8.07 0.46
N ALA A 102 -12.23 7.67 0.67
CA ALA A 102 -12.56 6.54 1.56
C ALA A 102 -11.90 5.23 1.11
N LEU A 103 -11.90 4.94 -0.20
CA LEU A 103 -11.21 3.77 -0.76
C LEU A 103 -9.70 3.83 -0.49
N CYS A 104 -9.05 4.99 -0.61
CA CYS A 104 -7.63 5.13 -0.26
C CYS A 104 -7.36 4.80 1.22
N TYR A 105 -8.24 5.22 2.14
CA TYR A 105 -8.11 4.86 3.56
C TYR A 105 -8.29 3.36 3.78
N VAL A 106 -9.31 2.76 3.16
CA VAL A 106 -9.57 1.32 3.26
C VAL A 106 -8.38 0.53 2.73
N GLU A 107 -7.87 0.87 1.55
CA GLU A 107 -6.70 0.21 0.95
C GLU A 107 -5.47 0.31 1.85
N LEU A 108 -5.20 1.49 2.40
CA LEU A 108 -4.05 1.69 3.29
C LEU A 108 -4.18 0.83 4.56
N VAL A 109 -5.38 0.71 5.12
CA VAL A 109 -5.66 -0.16 6.27
C VAL A 109 -5.46 -1.63 5.88
N LEU A 110 -5.96 -2.08 4.72
CA LEU A 110 -5.77 -3.45 4.23
C LEU A 110 -4.29 -3.79 4.05
N LEU A 111 -3.51 -2.89 3.45
CA LEU A 111 -2.07 -3.06 3.28
C LEU A 111 -1.32 -3.13 4.61
N VAL A 112 -1.71 -2.33 5.61
CA VAL A 112 -1.15 -2.41 6.97
C VAL A 112 -1.49 -3.75 7.63
N PHE A 113 -2.73 -4.23 7.50
CA PHE A 113 -3.10 -5.56 8.01
C PHE A 113 -2.30 -6.67 7.32
N LEU A 114 -2.13 -6.62 6.00
CA LEU A 114 -1.31 -7.59 5.27
C LEU A 114 0.15 -7.56 5.73
N MET A 115 0.71 -6.37 5.98
CA MET A 115 2.06 -6.23 6.54
C MET A 115 2.17 -6.91 7.91
N LEU A 116 1.21 -6.70 8.81
CA LEU A 116 1.19 -7.34 10.12
C LEU A 116 1.10 -8.87 10.01
N VAL A 117 0.23 -9.39 9.15
CA VAL A 117 0.14 -10.85 8.92
C VAL A 117 1.43 -11.40 8.34
N ALA A 118 2.06 -10.68 7.41
CA ALA A 118 3.35 -11.09 6.84
C ALA A 118 4.45 -11.17 7.93
N ILE A 119 4.49 -10.22 8.86
CA ILE A 119 5.42 -10.24 10.00
C ILE A 119 5.15 -11.47 10.89
N VAL A 120 3.88 -11.78 11.19
CA VAL A 120 3.51 -12.96 11.97
C VAL A 120 3.94 -14.26 11.26
N LEU A 121 3.69 -14.38 9.95
CA LEU A 121 4.11 -15.55 9.18
C LEU A 121 5.64 -15.70 9.10
N MET A 122 6.38 -14.60 8.91
CA MET A 122 7.84 -14.64 8.90
C MET A 122 8.42 -15.04 10.26
N THR A 123 7.88 -14.48 11.35
CA THR A 123 8.35 -14.77 12.71
C THR A 123 8.01 -16.18 13.16
N THR A 124 6.79 -16.66 12.89
CA THR A 124 6.39 -18.05 13.16
C THR A 124 7.21 -19.04 12.34
N GLY A 125 7.45 -18.76 11.05
CA GLY A 125 8.33 -19.56 10.19
C GLY A 125 9.77 -19.61 10.74
N ALA A 126 10.37 -18.45 11.06
CA ALA A 126 11.71 -18.39 11.65
C ALA A 126 11.80 -19.16 12.98
N LEU A 127 10.81 -18.99 13.87
CA LEU A 127 10.75 -19.71 15.14
C LEU A 127 10.60 -21.23 14.96
N SER A 128 9.81 -21.67 13.97
CA SER A 128 9.63 -23.10 13.70
C SER A 128 10.94 -23.78 13.26
N VAL A 129 11.78 -23.09 12.47
CA VAL A 129 13.09 -23.58 12.03
C VAL A 129 14.12 -23.55 13.17
N LEU A 130 14.05 -22.60 14.09
CA LEU A 130 14.95 -22.51 15.24
C LEU A 130 14.62 -23.53 16.34
N LEU A 131 13.35 -23.93 16.45
CA LEU A 131 12.85 -24.86 17.48
C LEU A 131 12.74 -26.31 16.99
N SER A 132 12.94 -26.57 15.69
CA SER A 132 13.05 -27.91 15.10
C SER A 132 14.45 -28.49 15.29
#